data_AF-A0A133ZZM4-F1
#
_entry.id   AF-A0A133ZZM4-F1
#
_cell.length_a   1.000
_cell.length_b   1.000
_cell.length_c   1.000
_cell.angle_alpha   90.00
_cell.angle_beta   90.00
_cell.angle_gamma   90.00
#
_symmetry.space_group_name_H-M   'P 1'
#
loop_
_entity.id
_entity.type
_entity.pdbx_description
1 polymer ?
#
loop_
_entity_poly.entity_id
_entity_poly.type
_entity_poly.pdbx_seq_one_letter_code
_entity_poly.pdbx_strand_id
1 'polypeptide(L)'
;MEKLNRKANLEMIELASSEPNMTKEEEFAFYLDRGLRNKASLLKEIKDYKERFKNTPNDKKSDAYYERLMMLIDRFYDDVSSMYLMEELNDWWGYGFQIRETGITLLLEHFVVIYDDGMNDAGRFEKIHYLVSDESFDIHQTKANLLTLEEYGNIYEVAADTVRQWIRRGKIRSAVKLGSEWRIPEIAEVSGRKYTPGHYVWDGYLPDVPDVMPDINKFDEVSVQPGKVAGEWCVMLHDKEKQRSGRAMTTKMKEKLELYLISQPEVQCINNYLGEVHQRGGIYNE
;
A
#
# COMPACT_ATOMS: atom_id res chain seq x y z
N MET A 1 8.45 7.65 5.25
CA MET A 1 8.85 7.04 3.97
C MET A 1 10.36 7.14 3.90
N GLU A 2 11.04 6.04 4.21
CA GLU A 2 12.49 6.00 4.27
C GLU A 2 13.07 6.29 2.88
N LYS A 3 14.15 7.07 2.83
CA LYS A 3 15.01 7.15 1.65
C LYS A 3 15.53 5.74 1.38
N LEU A 4 14.82 5.01 0.53
CA LEU A 4 15.31 3.75 -0.01
C LEU A 4 16.68 4.05 -0.62
N ASN A 5 17.71 3.42 -0.07
CA ASN A 5 19.03 3.52 -0.65
C ASN A 5 18.92 2.90 -2.05
N ARG A 6 18.90 3.74 -3.09
CA ARG A 6 18.80 3.32 -4.49
C ARG A 6 19.70 2.11 -4.80
N LYS A 7 20.89 2.06 -4.18
CA LYS A 7 21.80 0.92 -4.29
C LYS A 7 21.17 -0.40 -3.81
N ALA A 8 20.52 -0.41 -2.65
CA ALA A 8 19.88 -1.61 -2.11
C ALA A 8 18.69 -2.04 -2.97
N ASN A 9 17.93 -1.08 -3.52
CA ASN A 9 16.86 -1.38 -4.47
C ASN A 9 17.40 -2.00 -5.75
N LEU A 10 18.47 -1.43 -6.31
CA LEU A 10 19.13 -1.97 -7.49
C LEU A 10 19.68 -3.38 -7.24
N GLU A 11 20.28 -3.64 -6.08
CA GLU A 11 20.75 -4.98 -5.71
C GLU A 11 19.59 -5.99 -5.64
N MET A 12 18.44 -5.60 -5.06
CA MET A 12 17.25 -6.46 -5.01
C MET A 12 16.63 -6.69 -6.39
N ILE A 13 16.59 -5.65 -7.23
CA ILE A 13 16.11 -5.72 -8.60
C ILE A 13 17.00 -6.62 -9.44
N GLU A 14 18.32 -6.50 -9.33
CA GLU A 14 19.29 -7.32 -10.05
C GLU A 14 19.18 -8.80 -9.62
N LEU A 15 18.97 -9.07 -8.32
CA LEU A 15 18.73 -10.42 -7.82
C LEU A 15 17.41 -11.03 -8.32
N ALA A 16 16.40 -10.19 -8.57
CA ALA A 16 15.09 -10.61 -9.06
C ALA A 16 15.04 -10.76 -10.59
N SER A 17 15.94 -10.09 -11.31
CA SER A 17 15.93 -10.05 -12.78
C SER A 17 16.58 -11.29 -13.41
N SER A 18 15.98 -11.80 -14.47
CA SER A 18 16.59 -12.74 -15.41
C SER A 18 17.58 -12.03 -16.35
N GLU A 19 18.24 -12.81 -17.22
CA GLU A 19 19.22 -12.26 -18.16
C GLU A 19 18.59 -11.26 -19.15
N PRO A 20 19.20 -10.06 -19.30
CA PRO A 20 18.76 -9.07 -20.28
C PRO A 20 18.69 -9.64 -21.71
N ASN A 21 17.63 -9.30 -22.44
CA ASN A 21 17.44 -9.67 -23.85
C ASN A 21 17.12 -8.48 -24.76
N MET A 22 17.11 -7.25 -24.23
CA MET A 22 16.95 -6.02 -24.99
C MET A 22 18.29 -5.28 -25.08
N THR A 23 18.50 -4.60 -26.20
CA THR A 23 19.51 -3.55 -26.34
C THR A 23 19.11 -2.31 -25.51
N LYS A 24 20.06 -1.40 -25.27
CA LYS A 24 19.78 -0.17 -24.51
C LYS A 24 18.78 0.74 -25.23
N GLU A 25 18.81 0.73 -26.56
CA GLU A 25 17.86 1.45 -27.40
C GLU A 25 16.44 0.85 -27.30
N GLU A 26 16.32 -0.49 -27.22
CA GLU A 26 15.05 -1.18 -27.03
C GLU A 26 14.49 -0.95 -25.61
N GLU A 27 15.33 -1.00 -24.57
CA GLU A 27 14.94 -0.66 -23.20
C GLU A 27 14.42 0.79 -23.13
N PHE A 28 15.11 1.73 -23.77
CA PHE A 28 14.69 3.12 -23.78
C PHE A 28 13.37 3.31 -24.53
N ALA A 29 13.19 2.67 -25.69
CA ALA A 29 11.93 2.68 -26.42
C ALA A 29 10.78 2.07 -25.60
N PHE A 30 11.05 0.99 -24.87
CA PHE A 30 10.10 0.36 -23.94
C PHE A 30 9.67 1.31 -22.82
N TYR A 31 10.61 2.06 -22.24
CA TYR A 31 10.34 3.11 -21.26
C TYR A 31 9.50 4.26 -21.86
N LEU A 32 9.85 4.75 -23.05
CA LEU A 32 9.14 5.88 -23.68
C LEU A 32 7.66 5.55 -23.98
N ASP A 33 7.37 4.30 -24.33
CA ASP A 33 6.03 3.78 -24.60
C ASP A 33 5.14 3.75 -23.35
N ARG A 34 5.72 3.29 -22.23
CA ARG A 34 5.00 2.98 -20.98
C ARG A 34 5.04 4.08 -19.92
N GLY A 35 6.10 4.88 -19.87
CA GLY A 35 6.30 5.88 -18.82
C GLY A 35 5.25 6.99 -18.83
N LEU A 36 4.78 7.38 -17.64
CA LEU A 36 3.93 8.56 -17.45
C LEU A 36 4.82 9.81 -17.30
N ARG A 37 5.41 10.27 -18.41
CA ARG A 37 6.50 11.26 -18.40
C ARG A 37 6.05 12.73 -18.34
N ASN A 38 4.74 12.96 -18.37
CA ASN A 38 4.16 14.29 -18.33
C ASN A 38 2.75 14.29 -17.75
N LYS A 39 2.29 15.49 -17.34
CA LYS A 39 0.97 15.69 -16.73
C LYS A 39 -0.18 15.17 -17.59
N ALA A 40 -0.13 15.37 -18.91
CA ALA A 40 -1.20 14.90 -19.80
C ALA A 40 -1.34 13.37 -19.77
N SER A 41 -0.22 12.65 -19.82
CA SER A 41 -0.21 11.19 -19.73
C SER A 41 -0.66 10.68 -18.36
N LEU A 42 -0.22 11.34 -17.28
CA LEU A 42 -0.65 11.02 -15.91
C LEU A 42 -2.17 11.21 -15.73
N LEU A 43 -2.71 12.36 -16.14
CA LEU A 43 -4.14 12.65 -16.04
C LEU A 43 -4.99 11.69 -16.88
N LYS A 44 -4.49 11.29 -18.05
CA LYS A 44 -5.13 10.25 -18.86
C LYS A 44 -5.15 8.92 -18.12
N GLU A 45 -4.02 8.51 -17.54
CA GLU A 45 -3.92 7.24 -16.83
C GLU A 45 -4.81 7.19 -15.57
N ILE A 46 -4.95 8.30 -14.84
CA ILE A 46 -5.88 8.39 -13.68
C ILE A 46 -7.33 8.12 -14.15
N LYS A 47 -7.74 8.70 -15.28
CA LYS A 47 -9.07 8.46 -15.87
C LYS A 47 -9.22 7.02 -16.33
N ASP A 48 -8.24 6.50 -17.06
CA ASP A 48 -8.27 5.14 -17.58
C ASP A 48 -8.29 4.11 -16.43
N TYR A 49 -7.53 4.36 -15.36
CA TYR A 49 -7.56 3.56 -14.12
C TYR A 49 -8.95 3.54 -13.49
N LYS A 50 -9.58 4.72 -13.35
CA LYS A 50 -10.95 4.83 -12.83
C LYS A 50 -11.95 3.99 -13.62
N GLU A 51 -11.86 4.02 -14.95
CA GLU A 51 -12.75 3.24 -15.83
C GLU A 51 -12.44 1.74 -15.79
N ARG A 52 -11.17 1.34 -15.73
CA ARG A 52 -10.80 -0.09 -15.56
C ARG A 52 -11.34 -0.64 -14.24
N PHE A 53 -11.29 0.14 -13.16
CA PHE A 53 -11.76 -0.30 -11.85
C PHE A 53 -13.28 -0.48 -11.81
N LYS A 54 -14.05 0.40 -12.47
CA LYS A 54 -15.51 0.25 -12.62
C LYS A 54 -15.92 -1.00 -13.40
N ASN A 55 -15.13 -1.37 -14.41
CA ASN A 55 -15.45 -2.47 -15.32
C ASN A 55 -14.90 -3.83 -14.86
N THR A 56 -14.16 -3.88 -13.74
CA THR A 56 -13.62 -5.11 -13.18
C THR A 56 -14.60 -5.66 -12.14
N PRO A 57 -15.30 -6.78 -12.39
CA PRO A 57 -16.15 -7.38 -11.37
C PRO A 57 -15.26 -7.83 -10.22
N ASN A 58 -15.41 -7.22 -9.05
CA ASN A 58 -14.77 -7.69 -7.84
C ASN A 58 -15.85 -7.84 -6.77
N ASP A 59 -16.31 -9.08 -6.64
CA ASP A 59 -17.41 -9.53 -5.79
C ASP A 59 -17.10 -9.47 -4.28
N LYS A 60 -15.90 -9.02 -3.91
CA LYS A 60 -15.43 -9.00 -2.52
C LYS A 60 -15.68 -7.69 -1.79
N LYS A 61 -16.03 -6.61 -2.50
CA LYS A 61 -16.18 -5.25 -1.94
C LYS A 61 -17.61 -4.74 -2.12
N SER A 62 -18.07 -3.90 -1.19
CA SER A 62 -19.42 -3.32 -1.27
C SER A 62 -19.51 -2.15 -2.25
N ASP A 63 -20.71 -1.83 -2.72
CA ASP A 63 -20.98 -0.65 -3.55
C ASP A 63 -20.52 0.64 -2.87
N ALA A 64 -20.70 0.74 -1.54
CA ALA A 64 -20.27 1.88 -0.74
C ALA A 64 -18.74 2.09 -0.80
N TYR A 65 -17.95 1.01 -0.76
CA TYR A 65 -16.50 1.07 -0.94
C TYR A 65 -16.14 1.66 -2.31
N TYR A 66 -16.77 1.17 -3.38
CA TYR A 66 -16.51 1.66 -4.74
C TYR A 66 -16.87 3.12 -4.91
N GLU A 67 -18.03 3.54 -4.41
CA GLU A 67 -18.47 4.94 -4.46
C GLU A 67 -17.43 5.87 -3.81
N ARG A 68 -16.97 5.54 -2.61
CA ARG A 68 -15.97 6.33 -1.88
C ARG A 68 -14.60 6.33 -2.57
N LEU A 69 -14.17 5.20 -3.11
CA LEU A 69 -12.93 5.13 -3.88
C LEU A 69 -13.00 5.99 -5.15
N MET A 70 -14.12 5.98 -5.86
CA MET A 70 -14.31 6.84 -7.04
C MET A 70 -14.26 8.32 -6.67
N MET A 71 -14.89 8.71 -5.56
CA MET A 71 -14.81 10.08 -5.04
C MET A 71 -13.38 10.49 -4.67
N LEU A 72 -12.59 9.57 -4.08
CA LEU A 72 -11.19 9.82 -3.77
C LEU A 72 -10.35 10.00 -5.05
N ILE A 73 -10.56 9.15 -6.07
CA ILE A 73 -9.89 9.26 -7.37
C ILE A 73 -10.24 10.58 -8.07
N ASP A 74 -11.49 11.04 -7.96
CA ASP A 74 -11.90 12.34 -8.52
C ASP A 74 -11.18 13.50 -7.83
N ARG A 75 -11.09 13.50 -6.49
CA ARG A 75 -10.31 14.52 -5.76
C ARG A 75 -8.84 14.48 -6.14
N PHE A 76 -8.26 13.28 -6.28
CA PHE A 76 -6.87 13.12 -6.72
C PHE A 76 -6.65 13.67 -8.13
N TYR A 77 -7.59 13.41 -9.04
CA TYR A 77 -7.56 13.97 -10.39
C TYR A 77 -7.59 15.50 -10.38
N ASP A 78 -8.47 16.10 -9.57
CA ASP A 78 -8.60 17.55 -9.46
C ASP A 78 -7.33 18.18 -8.86
N ASP A 79 -6.78 17.57 -7.80
CA ASP A 79 -5.51 17.96 -7.19
C ASP A 79 -4.40 18.00 -8.24
N VAL A 80 -4.16 16.88 -8.94
CA VAL A 80 -3.12 16.78 -10.00
C VAL A 80 -3.39 17.76 -11.14
N SER A 81 -4.65 17.94 -11.52
CA SER A 81 -5.06 18.87 -12.59
C SER A 81 -4.75 20.32 -12.24
N SER A 82 -4.80 20.70 -10.96
CA SER A 82 -4.48 22.05 -10.50
C SER A 82 -2.97 22.29 -10.29
N MET A 83 -2.19 21.24 -10.06
CA MET A 83 -0.75 21.34 -9.78
C MET A 83 0.08 21.78 -10.97
N TYR A 84 1.17 22.49 -10.68
CA TYR A 84 2.25 22.68 -11.64
C TYR A 84 3.19 21.46 -11.59
N LEU A 85 3.18 20.67 -12.67
CA LEU A 85 4.07 19.53 -12.88
C LEU A 85 4.94 19.81 -14.10
N MET A 86 6.12 19.18 -14.16
CA MET A 86 7.01 19.33 -15.31
C MET A 86 6.34 18.79 -16.59
N GLU A 87 6.44 19.56 -17.67
CA GLU A 87 5.89 19.18 -18.98
C GLU A 87 6.67 18.03 -19.62
N GLU A 88 7.97 17.94 -19.31
CA GLU A 88 8.85 16.86 -19.73
C GLU A 88 9.80 16.54 -18.58
N LEU A 89 9.90 15.25 -18.25
CA LEU A 89 10.85 14.72 -17.30
C LEU A 89 12.12 14.24 -18.02
N ASN A 90 13.23 14.23 -17.29
CA ASN A 90 14.47 13.63 -17.78
C ASN A 90 14.28 12.13 -18.08
N ASP A 91 15.17 11.59 -18.91
CA ASP A 91 15.19 10.16 -19.23
C ASP A 91 15.15 9.30 -17.96
N TRP A 92 14.40 8.19 -18.04
CA TRP A 92 14.14 7.24 -16.96
C TRP A 92 13.31 7.77 -15.80
N TRP A 93 12.85 9.02 -15.83
CA TRP A 93 11.91 9.54 -14.83
C TRP A 93 10.47 9.47 -15.32
N GLY A 94 9.54 9.19 -14.41
CA GLY A 94 8.11 9.23 -14.67
C GLY A 94 7.31 9.52 -13.41
N TYR A 95 6.04 9.85 -13.59
CA TYR A 95 5.09 9.91 -12.50
C TYR A 95 4.48 8.53 -12.25
N GLY A 96 4.12 8.29 -10.99
CA GLY A 96 3.31 7.15 -10.60
C GLY A 96 2.32 7.56 -9.53
N PHE A 97 1.40 6.68 -9.16
CA PHE A 97 0.58 6.90 -7.97
C PHE A 97 0.28 5.61 -7.24
N GLN A 98 0.27 5.71 -5.91
CA GLN A 98 -0.01 4.61 -5.00
C GLN A 98 -1.29 4.86 -4.23
N ILE A 99 -2.14 3.83 -4.19
CA ILE A 99 -3.44 3.87 -3.52
C ILE A 99 -3.34 3.03 -2.25
N ARG A 100 -3.67 3.67 -1.13
CA ARG A 100 -3.85 3.01 0.17
C ARG A 100 -5.21 3.38 0.72
N GLU A 101 -5.70 2.64 1.72
CA GLU A 101 -6.92 3.01 2.45
C GLU A 101 -6.86 4.44 3.01
N THR A 102 -5.65 4.95 3.31
CA THR A 102 -5.45 6.31 3.82
C THR A 102 -5.43 7.41 2.75
N GLY A 103 -5.31 7.05 1.47
CA GLY A 103 -5.33 8.04 0.38
C GLY A 103 -4.56 7.69 -0.91
N ILE A 104 -4.59 8.70 -1.77
CA ILE A 104 -3.89 9.02 -3.02
C ILE A 104 -2.45 9.54 -2.91
N THR A 105 -1.37 8.79 -3.11
CA THR A 105 -0.01 9.40 -3.16
C THR A 105 0.49 9.52 -4.60
N LEU A 106 0.85 10.73 -5.02
CA LEU A 106 1.56 11.00 -6.28
C LEU A 106 3.06 10.83 -6.08
N LEU A 107 3.69 10.08 -6.99
CA LEU A 107 5.10 9.70 -6.93
C LEU A 107 5.87 10.28 -8.12
N LEU A 108 7.12 10.67 -7.90
CA LEU A 108 8.15 10.88 -8.92
C LEU A 108 9.16 9.74 -8.82
N GLU A 109 9.36 9.02 -9.92
CA GLU A 109 10.07 7.75 -9.90
C GLU A 109 11.13 7.69 -10.98
N HIS A 110 12.26 7.11 -10.63
CA HIS A 110 13.28 6.67 -11.57
C HIS A 110 13.07 5.19 -11.87
N PHE A 111 13.14 4.84 -13.15
CA PHE A 111 12.83 3.50 -13.64
C PHE A 111 14.05 2.76 -14.13
N VAL A 112 14.00 1.45 -13.97
CA VAL A 112 14.84 0.47 -14.64
C VAL A 112 13.96 -0.62 -15.27
N VAL A 113 14.51 -1.37 -16.23
CA VAL A 113 13.83 -2.53 -16.81
C VAL A 113 14.21 -3.77 -16.03
N ILE A 114 13.22 -4.52 -15.57
CA ILE A 114 13.38 -5.88 -15.05
C ILE A 114 13.02 -6.87 -16.14
N TYR A 115 13.80 -7.94 -16.21
CA TYR A 115 13.59 -9.10 -17.06
C TYR A 115 13.08 -10.24 -16.20
N ASP A 116 12.03 -10.92 -16.63
CA ASP A 116 11.50 -12.09 -15.93
C ASP A 116 11.05 -13.15 -16.95
N ASP A 117 10.90 -14.39 -16.51
CA ASP A 117 10.40 -15.50 -17.32
C ASP A 117 8.94 -15.78 -16.93
N GLY A 118 8.02 -15.45 -17.83
CA GLY A 118 6.58 -15.52 -17.60
C GLY A 118 5.89 -16.52 -18.51
N MET A 119 4.64 -16.85 -18.19
CA MET A 119 3.73 -17.48 -19.16
C MET A 119 2.86 -16.41 -19.80
N ASN A 120 2.78 -16.41 -21.13
CA ASN A 120 1.79 -15.62 -21.84
C ASN A 120 0.38 -16.22 -21.78
N ASP A 121 -0.59 -15.50 -22.34
CA ASP A 121 -1.99 -15.92 -22.43
C ASP A 121 -2.19 -17.27 -23.16
N ALA A 122 -1.20 -17.69 -23.96
CA ALA A 122 -1.20 -18.99 -24.65
C ALA A 122 -0.51 -20.11 -23.83
N GLY A 123 -0.13 -19.85 -22.58
CA GLY A 123 0.55 -20.78 -21.69
C GLY A 123 1.98 -21.12 -22.11
N ARG A 124 2.62 -20.27 -22.92
CA ARG A 124 4.01 -20.45 -23.35
C ARG A 124 4.93 -19.60 -22.50
N PHE A 125 6.08 -20.18 -22.15
CA PHE A 125 7.16 -19.43 -21.52
C PHE A 125 7.70 -18.38 -22.50
N GLU A 126 7.73 -17.13 -22.05
CA GLU A 126 8.34 -16.02 -22.76
C GLU A 126 9.03 -15.08 -21.78
N LYS A 127 10.03 -14.34 -22.28
CA LYS A 127 10.62 -13.26 -21.51
C LYS A 127 9.63 -12.10 -21.43
N ILE A 128 9.34 -11.69 -20.21
CA ILE A 128 8.46 -10.58 -19.85
C ILE A 128 9.31 -9.44 -19.29
N HIS A 129 8.86 -8.21 -19.55
CA HIS A 129 9.60 -7.00 -19.21
C HIS A 129 8.70 -6.04 -18.44
N TYR A 130 9.27 -5.41 -17.42
CA TYR A 130 8.55 -4.47 -16.56
C TYR A 130 9.40 -3.24 -16.29
N LEU A 131 8.76 -2.06 -16.24
CA LEU A 131 9.38 -0.91 -15.58
C LEU A 131 9.19 -1.06 -14.08
N VAL A 132 10.29 -0.97 -13.35
CA VAL A 132 10.28 -0.97 -11.89
C VAL A 132 11.02 0.26 -11.38
N SER A 133 10.47 0.86 -10.32
CA SER A 133 11.07 2.02 -9.67
C SER A 133 12.26 1.59 -8.81
N ASP A 134 13.46 2.12 -9.08
CA ASP A 134 14.62 1.98 -8.18
C ASP A 134 14.75 3.14 -7.20
N GLU A 135 14.08 4.26 -7.46
CA GLU A 135 14.03 5.46 -6.61
C GLU A 135 12.67 6.15 -6.73
N SER A 136 12.05 6.51 -5.61
CA SER A 136 10.69 7.09 -5.58
C SER A 136 10.59 8.22 -4.56
N PHE A 137 9.88 9.29 -4.93
CA PHE A 137 9.63 10.46 -4.09
C PHE A 137 8.15 10.81 -4.04
N ASP A 138 7.64 11.03 -2.83
CA ASP A 138 6.31 11.62 -2.63
C ASP A 138 6.29 13.07 -3.09
N ILE A 139 5.43 13.37 -4.07
CA ILE A 139 5.20 14.74 -4.55
C ILE A 139 3.97 15.35 -3.86
N HIS A 140 2.89 14.58 -3.74
CA HIS A 140 1.62 15.03 -3.20
C HIS A 140 0.83 13.88 -2.58
N GLN A 141 -0.03 14.20 -1.61
CA GLN A 141 -0.96 13.24 -1.03
C GLN A 141 -2.38 13.80 -0.96
N THR A 142 -3.30 13.16 -1.68
CA THR A 142 -4.75 13.34 -1.53
C THR A 142 -5.26 12.37 -0.47
N LYS A 143 -5.55 12.87 0.73
CA LYS A 143 -5.98 12.02 1.85
C LYS A 143 -7.44 11.56 1.69
N ALA A 144 -7.72 10.34 2.15
CA ALA A 144 -9.08 9.88 2.36
C ALA A 144 -9.74 10.69 3.49
N ASN A 145 -11.04 10.96 3.37
CA ASN A 145 -11.78 11.61 4.46
C ASN A 145 -11.84 10.68 5.66
N LEU A 146 -11.79 11.27 6.86
CA LEU A 146 -11.77 10.56 8.12
C LEU A 146 -13.16 10.60 8.77
N LEU A 147 -13.83 9.46 8.75
CA LEU A 147 -15.18 9.28 9.30
C LEU A 147 -15.14 9.01 10.80
N THR A 148 -16.14 9.48 11.54
CA THR A 148 -16.39 8.99 12.90
C THR A 148 -16.84 7.53 12.89
N LEU A 149 -16.87 6.90 14.07
CA LEU A 149 -17.35 5.52 14.19
C LEU A 149 -18.84 5.41 13.84
N GLU A 150 -19.63 6.45 14.13
CA GLU A 150 -21.05 6.56 13.82
C GLU A 150 -21.26 6.76 12.31
N GLU A 151 -20.52 7.66 11.68
CA GLU A 151 -20.58 7.88 10.24
C GLU A 151 -20.21 6.62 9.45
N TYR A 152 -19.10 5.97 9.83
CA TYR A 152 -18.70 4.70 9.24
C TYR A 152 -19.75 3.61 9.49
N GLY A 153 -20.26 3.52 10.72
CA GLY A 153 -21.29 2.56 11.10
C GLY A 153 -22.58 2.71 10.29
N ASN A 154 -23.00 3.94 10.00
CA ASN A 154 -24.19 4.23 9.20
C ASN A 154 -24.03 3.78 7.74
N ILE A 155 -22.84 3.92 7.15
CA ILE A 155 -22.55 3.47 5.76
C ILE A 155 -22.66 1.96 5.65
N TYR A 156 -22.17 1.22 6.66
CA TYR A 156 -22.11 -0.23 6.67
C TYR A 156 -23.20 -0.91 7.51
N GLU A 157 -24.22 -0.14 7.92
CA GLU A 157 -25.37 -0.60 8.72
C GLU A 157 -24.99 -1.36 10.00
N VAL A 158 -23.97 -0.88 10.72
CA VAL A 158 -23.49 -1.45 11.98
C VAL A 158 -23.36 -0.41 13.09
N ALA A 159 -23.55 -0.83 14.34
CA ALA A 159 -23.36 0.04 15.49
C ALA A 159 -21.90 0.49 15.66
N ALA A 160 -21.67 1.72 16.13
CA ALA A 160 -20.34 2.27 16.40
C ALA A 160 -19.50 1.40 17.35
N ASP A 161 -20.13 0.72 18.32
CA ASP A 161 -19.43 -0.22 19.20
C ASP A 161 -18.89 -1.45 18.46
N THR A 162 -19.60 -1.93 17.44
CA THR A 162 -19.13 -3.00 16.56
C THR A 162 -17.90 -2.53 15.77
N VAL A 163 -17.94 -1.31 15.25
CA VAL A 163 -16.81 -0.69 14.54
C VAL A 163 -15.59 -0.55 15.47
N ARG A 164 -15.79 -0.07 16.70
CA ARG A 164 -14.73 -0.01 17.72
C ARG A 164 -14.14 -1.39 18.01
N GLN A 165 -14.97 -2.43 18.09
CA GLN A 165 -14.49 -3.81 18.25
C GLN A 165 -13.67 -4.29 17.04
N TRP A 166 -14.01 -3.85 15.82
CA TRP A 166 -13.23 -4.17 14.63
C TRP A 166 -11.83 -3.56 14.66
N ILE A 167 -11.70 -2.28 15.05
CA ILE A 167 -10.38 -1.64 15.26
C ILE A 167 -9.57 -2.43 16.30
N ARG A 168 -10.17 -2.71 17.47
CA ARG A 168 -9.52 -3.46 18.55
C ARG A 168 -9.04 -4.86 18.13
N ARG A 169 -9.73 -5.49 17.19
CA ARG A 169 -9.40 -6.82 16.65
C ARG A 169 -8.43 -6.79 15.48
N GLY A 170 -7.97 -5.60 15.06
CA GLY A 170 -7.10 -5.42 13.89
C GLY A 170 -7.81 -5.67 12.56
N LYS A 171 -9.14 -5.47 12.50
CA LYS A 171 -9.91 -5.62 11.25
C LYS A 171 -9.95 -4.35 10.40
N ILE A 172 -9.72 -3.19 11.01
CA ILE A 172 -9.59 -1.88 10.34
C ILE A 172 -8.25 -1.30 10.79
N ARG A 173 -7.18 -1.61 10.06
CA ARG A 173 -5.81 -1.25 10.43
C ARG A 173 -5.39 0.14 9.94
N SER A 174 -6.20 0.74 9.07
CA SER A 174 -6.07 2.11 8.61
C SER A 174 -6.75 3.14 9.51
N ALA A 175 -7.40 2.70 10.59
CA ALA A 175 -8.00 3.60 11.56
C ALA A 175 -6.90 4.47 12.21
N VAL A 176 -7.23 5.74 12.43
CA VAL A 176 -6.32 6.73 13.00
C VAL A 176 -6.89 7.20 14.34
N LYS A 177 -6.02 7.33 15.35
CA LYS A 177 -6.39 7.89 16.64
C LYS A 177 -6.08 9.39 16.67
N LEU A 178 -7.12 10.23 16.77
CA LEU A 178 -6.99 11.68 16.89
C LEU A 178 -7.42 12.09 18.30
N GLY A 179 -6.45 12.30 19.19
CA GLY A 179 -6.71 12.54 20.61
C GLY A 179 -7.40 11.34 21.27
N SER A 180 -8.60 11.55 21.78
CA SER A 180 -9.41 10.50 22.41
C SER A 180 -10.28 9.71 21.44
N GLU A 181 -10.37 10.13 20.17
CA GLU A 181 -11.34 9.60 19.23
C GLU A 181 -10.68 8.79 18.12
N TRP A 182 -11.39 7.77 17.66
CA TRP A 182 -11.01 7.01 16.48
C TRP A 182 -11.67 7.61 15.25
N ARG A 183 -10.92 7.63 14.15
CA ARG A 183 -11.40 7.96 12.82
C ARG A 183 -11.02 6.87 11.84
N ILE A 184 -11.85 6.66 10.83
CA ILE A 184 -11.65 5.62 9.84
C ILE A 184 -11.64 6.26 8.45
N PRO A 185 -10.62 5.99 7.61
CA PRO A 185 -10.64 6.42 6.23
C PRO A 185 -11.87 5.92 5.49
N GLU A 186 -12.50 6.79 4.68
CA GLU A 186 -13.78 6.50 4.04
C GLU A 186 -13.78 5.34 3.04
N ILE A 187 -12.60 4.87 2.63
CA ILE A 187 -12.42 3.72 1.72
C ILE A 187 -11.96 2.46 2.45
N ALA A 188 -11.79 2.50 3.78
CA ALA A 188 -11.47 1.29 4.54
C ALA A 188 -12.68 0.36 4.57
N GLU A 189 -12.47 -0.95 4.37
CA GLU A 189 -13.56 -1.92 4.44
C GLU A 189 -13.09 -3.24 5.04
N VAL A 190 -13.87 -3.75 6.00
CA VAL A 190 -13.62 -5.04 6.64
C VAL A 190 -13.88 -6.19 5.66
N SER A 191 -12.81 -6.86 5.23
CA SER A 191 -12.92 -8.03 4.35
C SER A 191 -13.25 -9.32 5.15
N GLY A 192 -14.51 -9.75 5.07
CA GLY A 192 -14.95 -11.09 5.47
C GLY A 192 -14.85 -11.44 6.98
N ARG A 193 -15.11 -12.72 7.28
CA ARG A 193 -15.12 -13.24 8.67
C ARG A 193 -13.73 -13.62 9.19
N LYS A 194 -12.84 -14.07 8.31
CA LYS A 194 -11.51 -14.57 8.65
C LYS A 194 -10.55 -13.42 8.94
N TYR A 195 -9.59 -13.66 9.84
CA TYR A 195 -8.51 -12.73 10.08
C TYR A 195 -7.49 -12.80 8.94
N THR A 196 -7.08 -11.64 8.42
CA THR A 196 -5.93 -11.51 7.51
C THR A 196 -4.67 -11.22 8.33
N PRO A 197 -3.53 -11.88 8.05
CA PRO A 197 -2.24 -11.53 8.68
C PRO A 197 -1.97 -10.04 8.65
N GLY A 198 -1.59 -9.47 9.79
CA GLY A 198 -1.26 -8.06 9.92
C GLY A 198 0.24 -7.84 9.73
N HIS A 199 0.62 -6.83 8.98
CA HIS A 199 2.01 -6.46 8.75
C HIS A 199 2.17 -4.96 8.96
N TYR A 200 3.03 -4.59 9.89
CA TYR A 200 3.23 -3.21 10.31
C TYR A 200 4.71 -2.85 10.26
N VAL A 201 4.99 -1.64 9.80
CA VAL A 201 6.34 -1.07 9.73
C VAL A 201 6.32 0.33 10.33
N TRP A 202 7.42 0.76 10.92
CA TRP A 202 7.60 2.13 11.41
C TRP A 202 9.06 2.54 11.32
N ASP A 203 9.29 3.85 11.35
CA ASP A 203 10.64 4.38 11.48
C ASP A 203 10.74 5.20 12.77
N GLY A 204 11.84 5.01 13.49
CA GLY A 204 12.11 5.68 14.75
C GLY A 204 11.46 5.02 15.97
N TYR A 205 11.19 5.85 16.99
CA TYR A 205 10.84 5.42 18.33
C TYR A 205 9.33 5.50 18.57
N LEU A 206 8.75 4.42 19.10
CA LEU A 206 7.35 4.37 19.51
C LEU A 206 7.21 4.62 21.04
N PRO A 207 6.43 5.63 21.47
CA PRO A 207 6.22 5.95 22.88
C PRO A 207 5.17 5.04 23.53
N ASP A 208 5.12 5.01 24.88
CA ASP A 208 4.08 4.31 25.66
C ASP A 208 3.93 2.81 25.35
N VAL A 209 5.06 2.16 25.10
CA VAL A 209 5.17 0.74 24.73
C VAL A 209 4.39 -0.16 25.71
N PRO A 210 3.55 -1.09 25.21
CA PRO A 210 2.80 -1.97 26.08
C PRO A 210 3.68 -3.06 26.70
N ASP A 211 3.33 -3.46 27.92
CA ASP A 211 3.92 -4.59 28.68
C ASP A 211 4.00 -5.92 27.92
N VAL A 212 3.13 -6.15 26.92
CA VAL A 212 3.15 -7.35 26.08
C VAL A 212 4.33 -7.38 25.10
N MET A 213 4.99 -6.24 24.87
CA MET A 213 6.15 -6.11 23.98
C MET A 213 7.07 -4.95 24.41
N PRO A 214 7.73 -5.02 25.57
CA PRO A 214 8.53 -3.92 26.11
C PRO A 214 9.77 -3.59 25.25
N ASP A 215 10.21 -4.53 24.41
CA ASP A 215 11.37 -4.44 23.54
C ASP A 215 11.04 -4.00 22.11
N ILE A 216 9.81 -3.53 21.82
CA ILE A 216 9.37 -3.21 20.45
C ILE A 216 10.27 -2.22 19.71
N ASN A 217 10.87 -1.26 20.42
CA ASN A 217 11.76 -0.24 19.84
C ASN A 217 13.14 -0.75 19.43
N LYS A 218 13.41 -2.06 19.55
CA LYS A 218 14.57 -2.71 18.92
C LYS A 218 14.30 -3.14 17.48
N PHE A 219 13.05 -3.04 17.05
CA PHE A 219 12.53 -3.51 15.78
C PHE A 219 11.89 -2.34 15.04
N ASP A 220 11.68 -2.52 13.74
CA ASP A 220 11.02 -1.56 12.84
C ASP A 220 9.90 -2.22 12.02
N GLU A 221 9.76 -3.54 12.13
CA GLU A 221 8.71 -4.31 11.46
C GLU A 221 8.15 -5.40 12.39
N VAL A 222 6.83 -5.60 12.30
CA VAL A 222 6.16 -6.73 12.94
C VAL A 222 5.08 -7.36 12.05
N SER A 223 5.09 -8.69 12.02
CA SER A 223 4.08 -9.52 11.36
C SER A 223 3.28 -10.32 12.38
N VAL A 224 1.95 -10.28 12.30
CA VAL A 224 1.01 -10.94 13.22
C VAL A 224 0.17 -11.96 12.47
N GLN A 225 0.34 -13.24 12.81
CA GLN A 225 -0.26 -14.38 12.12
C GLN A 225 -1.01 -15.29 13.10
N PRO A 226 -2.09 -15.97 12.67
CA PRO A 226 -2.72 -17.01 13.48
C PRO A 226 -1.75 -18.16 13.73
N GLY A 227 -1.76 -18.71 14.95
CA GLY A 227 -1.03 -19.91 15.31
C GLY A 227 -1.67 -21.19 14.77
N LYS A 228 -1.09 -22.34 15.12
CA LYS A 228 -1.62 -23.65 14.72
C LYS A 228 -2.93 -24.00 15.42
N VAL A 229 -3.14 -23.49 16.64
CA VAL A 229 -4.34 -23.70 17.45
C VAL A 229 -5.19 -22.43 17.50
N ALA A 230 -6.51 -22.59 17.46
CA ALA A 230 -7.43 -21.46 17.56
C ALA A 230 -7.19 -20.64 18.84
N GLY A 231 -7.00 -19.33 18.67
CA GLY A 231 -6.75 -18.40 19.78
C GLY A 231 -5.28 -18.19 20.11
N GLU A 232 -4.38 -18.99 19.53
CA GLU A 232 -2.93 -18.75 19.51
C GLU A 232 -2.54 -17.86 18.34
N TRP A 233 -1.51 -17.04 18.58
CA TRP A 233 -0.99 -16.08 17.63
C TRP A 233 0.53 -16.15 17.62
N CYS A 234 1.11 -15.96 16.44
CA CYS A 234 2.55 -15.83 16.26
C CYS A 234 2.86 -14.39 15.82
N VAL A 235 3.76 -13.74 16.53
CA VAL A 235 4.28 -12.41 16.21
C VAL A 235 5.74 -12.55 15.83
N MET A 236 6.06 -12.14 14.61
CA MET A 236 7.43 -12.13 14.07
C MET A 236 7.91 -10.69 13.99
N LEU A 237 9.02 -10.39 14.66
CA LEU A 237 9.65 -9.08 14.71
C LEU A 237 10.92 -9.11 13.87
N HIS A 238 11.15 -8.03 13.15
CA HIS A 238 12.31 -7.83 12.30
C HIS A 238 12.94 -6.47 12.64
N ASP A 239 14.26 -6.41 12.68
CA ASP A 239 15.01 -5.15 12.79
C ASP A 239 15.72 -4.81 11.47
N LYS A 240 16.27 -3.60 11.39
CA LYS A 240 17.07 -3.11 10.23
C LYS A 240 18.27 -3.99 9.91
N GLU A 241 18.77 -4.76 10.88
CA GLU A 241 19.90 -5.69 10.73
C GLU A 241 19.45 -7.12 10.36
N LYS A 242 18.15 -7.31 10.06
CA LYS A 242 17.52 -8.60 9.71
C LYS A 242 17.54 -9.63 10.83
N GLN A 243 17.74 -9.25 12.08
CA GLN A 243 17.51 -10.14 13.21
C GLN A 243 16.02 -10.44 13.31
N ARG A 244 15.68 -11.70 13.62
CA ARG A 244 14.30 -12.16 13.70
C ARG A 244 13.99 -12.63 15.11
N SER A 245 12.85 -12.17 15.66
CA SER A 245 12.35 -12.65 16.95
C SER A 245 10.91 -13.10 16.84
N GLY A 246 10.64 -14.35 17.22
CA GLY A 246 9.30 -14.92 17.28
C GLY A 246 8.72 -14.87 18.70
N ARG A 247 7.45 -14.47 18.84
CA ARG A 247 6.70 -14.45 20.10
C ARG A 247 5.36 -15.17 19.93
N ALA A 248 5.07 -16.10 20.82
CA ALA A 248 3.73 -16.66 20.94
C ALA A 248 2.85 -15.71 21.75
N MET A 249 1.61 -15.50 21.32
CA MET A 249 0.66 -14.60 21.96
C MET A 249 -0.72 -15.23 22.12
N THR A 250 -1.40 -14.84 23.21
CA THR A 250 -2.85 -15.05 23.34
C THR A 250 -3.60 -13.99 22.55
N THR A 251 -4.88 -14.24 22.29
CA THR A 251 -5.77 -13.25 21.63
C THR A 251 -5.78 -11.90 22.35
N LYS A 252 -5.77 -11.88 23.69
CA LYS A 252 -5.75 -10.63 24.48
C LYS A 252 -4.44 -9.85 24.28
N MET A 253 -3.31 -10.54 24.23
CA MET A 253 -2.00 -9.91 24.01
C MET A 253 -1.90 -9.34 22.59
N LYS A 254 -2.35 -10.11 21.60
CA LYS A 254 -2.41 -9.69 20.20
C LYS A 254 -3.31 -8.46 20.00
N GLU A 255 -4.53 -8.47 20.55
CA GLU A 255 -5.43 -7.30 20.47
C GLU A 255 -4.80 -6.05 21.12
N LYS A 256 -4.09 -6.21 22.25
CA LYS A 256 -3.39 -5.09 22.91
C LYS A 256 -2.25 -4.56 22.06
N LEU A 257 -1.45 -5.43 21.43
CA LEU A 257 -0.36 -5.05 20.54
C LEU A 257 -0.89 -4.34 19.27
N GLU A 258 -1.83 -4.94 18.55
CA GLU A 258 -2.35 -4.32 17.31
C GLU A 258 -3.07 -3.00 17.58
N LEU A 259 -3.86 -2.90 18.65
CA LEU A 259 -4.51 -1.63 19.00
C LEU A 259 -3.48 -0.54 19.30
N TYR A 260 -2.36 -0.89 19.95
CA TYR A 260 -1.26 0.01 20.17
C TYR A 260 -0.63 0.46 18.84
N LEU A 261 -0.27 -0.49 17.97
CA LEU A 261 0.33 -0.20 16.65
C LEU A 261 -0.56 0.69 15.78
N ILE A 262 -1.85 0.37 15.66
CA ILE A 262 -2.84 1.16 14.90
C ILE A 262 -3.01 2.57 15.49
N SER A 263 -2.74 2.75 16.79
CA SER A 263 -2.83 4.07 17.42
C SER A 263 -1.62 4.97 17.19
N GLN A 264 -0.50 4.45 16.68
CA GLN A 264 0.71 5.23 16.46
C GLN A 264 0.71 5.87 15.07
N PRO A 265 0.91 7.20 14.96
CA PRO A 265 0.93 7.88 13.66
C PRO A 265 2.14 7.50 12.79
N GLU A 266 3.25 7.07 13.39
CA GLU A 266 4.46 6.62 12.69
C GLU A 266 4.34 5.20 12.12
N VAL A 267 3.37 4.42 12.61
CA VAL A 267 3.18 3.03 12.18
C VAL A 267 2.32 2.99 10.93
N GLN A 268 2.83 2.32 9.91
CA GLN A 268 2.10 2.01 8.69
C GLN A 268 1.74 0.54 8.66
N CYS A 269 0.47 0.24 8.35
CA CYS A 269 0.07 -1.12 8.03
C CYS A 269 0.15 -1.35 6.53
N ILE A 270 0.97 -2.31 6.12
CA ILE A 270 1.20 -2.65 4.72
C ILE A 270 -0.06 -3.24 4.09
N ASN A 271 -0.90 -3.93 4.85
CA ASN A 271 -2.19 -4.47 4.39
C ASN A 271 -3.17 -3.41 3.88
N ASN A 272 -2.95 -2.13 4.19
CA ASN A 272 -3.80 -1.05 3.72
C ASN A 272 -3.47 -0.64 2.27
N TYR A 273 -2.48 -1.28 1.64
CA TYR A 273 -2.15 -1.09 0.24
C TYR A 273 -3.22 -1.69 -0.67
N LEU A 274 -3.68 -0.91 -1.66
CA LEU A 274 -4.77 -1.30 -2.57
C LEU A 274 -4.30 -1.43 -4.02
N GLY A 275 -3.10 -0.95 -4.33
CA GLY A 275 -2.52 -1.00 -5.67
C GLY A 275 -1.76 0.28 -6.01
N GLU A 276 -1.09 0.25 -7.14
CA GLU A 276 -0.31 1.35 -7.66
C GLU A 276 -0.24 1.31 -9.19
N VAL A 277 0.08 2.46 -9.77
CA VAL A 277 0.23 2.65 -11.20
C VAL A 277 1.49 3.45 -11.43
N HIS A 278 2.47 2.82 -12.08
CA HIS A 278 3.75 3.44 -12.43
C HIS A 278 3.97 3.55 -13.95
N GLN A 279 3.10 2.90 -14.73
CA GLN A 279 3.20 2.84 -16.18
C GLN A 279 1.81 2.71 -16.82
N ARG A 280 1.72 3.09 -18.09
CA ARG A 280 0.48 3.02 -18.87
C ARG A 280 -0.05 1.59 -18.94
N GLY A 281 -1.34 1.43 -18.65
CA GLY A 281 -2.03 0.14 -18.73
C GLY A 281 -1.62 -0.89 -17.68
N GLY A 282 -0.68 -0.56 -16.79
CA GLY A 282 -0.30 -1.41 -15.66
C GLY A 282 -1.26 -1.22 -14.49
N ILE A 283 -1.86 -2.31 -14.02
CA ILE A 283 -2.32 -2.40 -12.64
C ILE A 283 -1.65 -3.63 -12.07
N TYR A 284 -0.74 -3.44 -11.11
CA TYR A 284 -0.38 -4.52 -10.21
C TYR A 284 -1.50 -4.60 -9.16
N ASN A 285 -2.48 -5.47 -9.42
CA ASN A 285 -3.41 -5.90 -8.38
C ASN A 285 -2.74 -7.06 -7.64
N GLU A 286 -2.51 -6.91 -6.33
CA GLU A 286 -2.28 -8.06 -5.44
C GLU A 286 -3.59 -8.81 -5.15
#